data_AF-A0A2N2H649-F1
#
_entry.id   AF-A0A2N2H649-F1
#
_cell.length_a   1.000
_cell.length_b   1.000
_cell.length_c   1.000
_cell.angle_alpha   90.00
_cell.angle_beta   90.00
_cell.angle_gamma   90.00
#
_symmetry.space_group_name_H-M   'P 1'
#
loop_
_entity.id
_entity.type
_entity.pdbx_description
1 polymer ?
#
loop_
_entity_poly.entity_id
_entity_poly.type
_entity_poly.pdbx_seq_one_letter_code
_entity_poly.pdbx_strand_id
1 'polypeptide(L)'
;MTYIKDDSTQDLSSGPLISLEVVMHKDEQEHGNASYESDDCICRKSTRREFFKTTAVLGVGVIAAAALPHHAAVAETAVSIPDVSIRMKSRDSYLVGVTAGDVIEIKLADVLKFHGYCAGGVAFAFRAAQEAFKVLYGNELPVRQSIKIQTSHHCCQAGALAYITGARSDFGAERSVGDLVLIPPEEKKIVFIDKKGKGQVTLRPLFNPHDTFKPLFQRVIKQEDFAPKVRQALHEAVQEYVNGPVEKLFQIERA
;
A
#
# COMPACT_ATOMS: atom_id res chain seq x y z
N MET A 1 -44.75 13.16 48.52
CA MET A 1 -44.00 13.21 49.80
C MET A 1 -43.13 11.95 49.87
N THR A 2 -41.83 12.10 50.15
CA THR A 2 -40.82 11.08 50.57
C THR A 2 -40.37 9.95 49.62
N TYR A 3 -39.41 10.24 48.74
CA TYR A 3 -37.94 9.96 48.77
C TYR A 3 -37.27 8.78 49.58
N ILE A 4 -36.30 8.12 48.88
CA ILE A 4 -35.00 7.42 49.21
C ILE A 4 -34.97 5.95 49.74
N LYS A 5 -34.36 4.99 48.99
CA LYS A 5 -32.96 4.50 49.21
C LYS A 5 -32.42 3.44 48.22
N ASP A 6 -31.19 3.72 47.79
CA ASP A 6 -30.18 2.89 47.14
C ASP A 6 -29.76 1.65 47.97
N ASP A 7 -29.28 0.64 47.25
CA ASP A 7 -27.89 0.15 47.25
C ASP A 7 -27.80 -1.39 47.32
N SER A 8 -27.17 -2.00 46.31
CA SER A 8 -26.34 -3.19 46.47
C SER A 8 -25.74 -3.65 45.14
N THR A 9 -24.46 -3.32 45.00
CA THR A 9 -23.43 -4.07 44.28
C THR A 9 -23.54 -5.59 44.43
N GLN A 10 -23.58 -6.33 43.31
CA GLN A 10 -23.12 -7.73 43.18
C GLN A 10 -22.54 -7.88 41.77
N ASP A 11 -21.23 -7.81 41.60
CA ASP A 11 -20.23 -8.90 41.70
C ASP A 11 -20.34 -9.91 40.56
N LEU A 12 -19.39 -9.76 39.62
CA LEU A 12 -19.21 -10.54 38.40
C LEU A 12 -18.32 -11.75 38.73
N SER A 13 -18.92 -12.91 38.96
CA SER A 13 -18.17 -14.17 38.86
C SER A 13 -19.14 -15.34 38.72
N SER A 14 -18.78 -16.27 37.84
CA SER A 14 -19.41 -17.58 37.56
C SER A 14 -20.56 -17.62 36.52
N GLY A 15 -20.16 -17.67 35.24
CA GLY A 15 -20.94 -18.24 34.14
C GLY A 15 -20.07 -19.24 33.35
N PRO A 16 -20.63 -20.33 32.79
CA PRO A 16 -19.86 -21.52 32.43
C PRO A 16 -19.06 -21.38 31.12
N LEU A 17 -17.91 -22.06 31.07
CA LEU A 17 -17.07 -22.28 29.90
C LEU A 17 -17.85 -23.02 28.81
N ILE A 18 -18.15 -22.34 27.70
CA ILE A 18 -18.69 -22.96 26.49
C ILE A 18 -17.51 -23.58 25.73
N SER A 19 -17.38 -24.90 25.80
CA SER A 19 -16.53 -25.69 24.90
C SER A 19 -17.17 -25.72 23.52
N LEU A 20 -16.60 -24.97 22.57
CA LEU A 20 -16.91 -25.07 21.15
C LEU A 20 -16.15 -26.26 20.56
N GLU A 21 -16.83 -27.40 20.42
CA GLU A 21 -16.37 -28.49 19.56
C GLU A 21 -16.53 -28.06 18.09
N VAL A 22 -15.41 -27.96 17.38
CA VAL A 22 -15.39 -27.73 15.94
C VAL A 22 -15.61 -29.08 15.25
N VAL A 23 -16.84 -29.32 14.80
CA VAL A 23 -17.16 -30.44 13.90
C VAL A 23 -16.70 -30.08 12.50
N MET A 24 -15.65 -30.74 12.01
CA MET A 24 -15.21 -30.64 10.63
C MET A 24 -16.12 -31.47 9.72
N HIS A 25 -17.02 -30.82 8.99
CA HIS A 25 -17.63 -31.41 7.80
C HIS A 25 -16.68 -31.26 6.61
N LYS A 26 -16.35 -32.39 6.00
CA LYS A 26 -15.49 -32.51 4.83
C LYS A 26 -16.39 -32.63 3.61
N ASP A 27 -16.64 -31.52 2.92
CA ASP A 27 -17.27 -31.54 1.60
C ASP A 27 -16.20 -31.37 0.53
N GLU A 28 -16.11 -32.39 -0.32
CA GLU A 28 -15.33 -32.41 -1.55
C GLU A 28 -16.05 -31.57 -2.61
N GLN A 29 -15.40 -30.51 -3.09
CA GLN A 29 -15.76 -29.92 -4.38
C GLN A 29 -14.51 -29.50 -5.13
N GLU A 30 -14.23 -30.25 -6.20
CA GLU A 30 -13.22 -29.99 -7.21
C GLU A 30 -13.34 -28.56 -7.73
N HIS A 31 -12.27 -27.76 -7.60
CA HIS A 31 -12.04 -26.59 -8.44
C HIS A 31 -10.67 -26.76 -9.09
N GLY A 32 -10.68 -26.78 -10.43
CA GLY A 32 -9.51 -27.03 -11.26
C GLY A 32 -8.37 -26.08 -10.97
N ASN A 33 -7.21 -26.65 -10.69
CA ASN A 33 -5.95 -25.95 -10.54
C ASN A 33 -5.55 -25.30 -11.87
N ALA A 34 -5.61 -23.98 -11.94
CA ALA A 34 -4.78 -23.22 -12.87
C ALA A 34 -3.38 -23.11 -12.26
N SER A 35 -2.50 -24.06 -12.57
CA SER A 35 -1.08 -23.97 -12.28
C SER A 35 -0.45 -22.94 -13.22
N TYR A 36 -0.17 -21.75 -12.72
CA TYR A 36 0.77 -20.85 -13.38
C TYR A 36 2.10 -20.94 -12.62
N GLU A 37 3.15 -21.33 -13.36
CA GLU A 37 4.53 -21.29 -12.89
C GLU A 37 4.82 -19.93 -12.26
N SER A 38 5.11 -19.96 -10.96
CA SER A 38 5.45 -18.76 -10.20
C SER A 38 6.91 -18.40 -10.48
N ASP A 39 7.13 -17.37 -11.29
CA ASP A 39 8.40 -16.66 -11.27
C ASP A 39 8.52 -15.92 -9.93
N ASP A 40 9.26 -16.57 -9.01
CA ASP A 40 9.80 -16.11 -7.73
C ASP A 40 9.44 -14.68 -7.29
N CYS A 41 8.28 -14.55 -6.65
CA CYS A 41 8.10 -13.49 -5.67
C CYS A 41 8.82 -13.92 -4.39
N ILE A 42 9.95 -13.27 -4.07
CA ILE A 42 10.71 -13.51 -2.82
C ILE A 42 9.89 -12.96 -1.64
N CYS A 43 8.85 -13.70 -1.25
CA CYS A 43 8.24 -13.64 0.06
C CYS A 43 8.67 -14.90 0.81
N ARG A 44 9.90 -14.86 1.33
CA ARG A 44 10.46 -15.94 2.14
C ARG A 44 9.53 -16.17 3.35
N LYS A 45 9.05 -17.41 3.49
CA LYS A 45 8.27 -17.91 4.62
C LYS A 45 8.96 -17.53 5.94
N SER A 46 8.40 -16.56 6.65
CA SER A 46 8.84 -16.19 8.00
C SER A 46 8.19 -17.15 8.99
N THR A 47 8.94 -18.16 9.43
CA THR A 47 8.54 -19.01 10.55
C THR A 47 8.87 -18.32 11.87
N ARG A 48 7.85 -18.27 12.72
CA ARG A 48 7.80 -17.65 14.06
C ARG A 48 8.73 -18.36 15.07
N ARG A 49 9.21 -17.59 16.07
CA ARG A 49 10.03 -17.93 17.26
C ARG A 49 11.55 -17.93 16.97
N GLU A 50 12.39 -17.15 17.66
CA GLU A 50 12.53 -17.13 19.12
C GLU A 50 12.82 -15.72 19.71
N PHE A 51 12.31 -15.53 20.93
CA PHE A 51 12.51 -14.36 21.78
C PHE A 51 13.55 -14.70 22.86
N PHE A 52 14.41 -13.73 23.17
CA PHE A 52 15.37 -13.66 24.28
C PHE A 52 16.59 -14.62 24.26
N LYS A 53 17.77 -14.01 24.11
CA LYS A 53 18.85 -13.97 25.14
C LYS A 53 20.17 -13.55 24.49
N THR A 54 20.69 -12.36 24.78
CA THR A 54 22.14 -12.21 24.97
C THR A 54 22.44 -11.05 25.91
N THR A 55 23.19 -11.41 26.95
CA THR A 55 23.74 -10.64 28.06
C THR A 55 24.65 -9.50 27.62
N ALA A 56 24.56 -8.39 28.35
CA ALA A 56 25.52 -7.29 28.33
C ALA A 56 26.90 -7.77 28.80
N VAL A 57 27.95 -7.42 28.06
CA VAL A 57 29.34 -7.42 28.55
C VAL A 57 29.90 -6.03 28.33
N LEU A 58 30.06 -5.31 29.44
CA LEU A 58 30.85 -4.09 29.56
C LEU A 58 32.32 -4.45 29.41
N GLY A 59 32.97 -3.94 28.36
CA GLY A 59 34.41 -4.00 28.17
C GLY A 59 34.90 -2.66 27.65
N VAL A 60 35.40 -1.82 28.56
CA VAL A 60 36.08 -0.56 28.24
C VAL A 60 37.45 -0.89 27.64
N GLY A 61 37.64 -0.59 26.36
CA GLY A 61 38.92 -0.69 25.68
C GLY A 61 39.06 0.46 24.69
N VAL A 62 39.80 1.50 25.08
CA VAL A 62 40.14 2.63 24.22
C VAL A 62 41.18 2.14 23.21
N ILE A 63 40.78 2.00 21.95
CA ILE A 63 41.71 1.84 20.82
C ILE A 63 41.64 3.10 19.99
N ALA A 64 42.70 3.90 20.03
CA ALA A 64 42.89 5.05 19.15
C ALA A 64 43.07 4.55 17.71
N ALA A 65 42.03 4.66 16.89
CA ALA A 65 42.11 4.40 15.46
C ALA A 65 42.62 5.67 14.75
N ALA A 66 43.78 5.55 14.12
CA ALA A 66 44.33 6.56 13.22
C ALA A 66 43.31 6.91 12.13
N ALA A 67 43.01 8.21 11.99
CA ALA A 67 42.11 8.73 10.98
C ALA A 67 42.73 8.53 9.59
N LEU A 68 42.29 7.48 8.89
CA LEU A 68 42.42 7.41 7.44
C LEU A 68 41.53 8.51 6.82
N PRO A 69 41.99 9.19 5.75
CA PRO A 69 41.24 10.26 5.13
C PRO A 69 39.90 9.71 4.66
N HIS A 70 38.82 10.18 5.29
CA HIS A 70 37.47 9.90 4.84
C HIS A 70 37.35 10.43 3.42
N HIS A 71 37.13 9.52 2.46
CA HIS A 71 36.47 9.87 1.21
C HIS A 71 35.26 10.72 1.57
N ALA A 72 35.18 11.92 0.98
CA ALA A 72 34.11 12.86 1.19
C ALA A 72 32.77 12.11 1.17
N ALA A 73 32.10 12.07 2.33
CA ALA A 73 30.78 11.49 2.46
C ALA A 73 29.87 12.25 1.49
N VAL A 74 29.51 11.60 0.37
CA VAL A 74 28.39 12.05 -0.45
C VAL A 74 27.21 12.04 0.49
N ALA A 75 26.73 13.22 0.89
CA ALA A 75 25.64 13.36 1.85
C ALA A 75 24.51 12.43 1.42
N GLU A 76 24.25 11.41 2.24
CA GLU A 76 23.32 10.35 1.98
C GLU A 76 21.89 10.87 2.07
N THR A 77 21.45 11.62 1.07
CA THR A 77 20.10 12.17 1.09
C THR A 77 19.12 11.06 0.74
N ALA A 78 18.16 10.84 1.64
CA ALA A 78 16.99 10.03 1.36
C ALA A 78 16.24 10.61 0.16
N VAL A 79 15.50 9.78 -0.56
CA VAL A 79 14.62 10.23 -1.64
C VAL A 79 13.62 11.23 -1.06
N SER A 80 13.69 12.49 -1.48
CA SER A 80 12.69 13.51 -1.07
C SER A 80 11.33 13.18 -1.66
N ILE A 81 10.33 13.03 -0.79
CA ILE A 81 8.94 12.72 -1.17
C ILE A 81 8.11 14.00 -1.09
N PRO A 82 7.48 14.45 -2.19
CA PRO A 82 6.58 15.59 -2.18
C PRO A 82 5.42 15.42 -1.19
N ASP A 83 5.07 16.48 -0.45
CA ASP A 83 3.89 16.51 0.43
C ASP A 83 2.62 16.77 -0.39
N VAL A 84 2.21 15.76 -1.14
CA VAL A 84 0.97 15.75 -1.92
C VAL A 84 0.00 14.74 -1.35
N SER A 85 -1.30 15.05 -1.46
CA SER A 85 -2.35 14.22 -0.90
C SER A 85 -3.56 14.08 -1.84
N ILE A 86 -4.35 13.03 -1.58
CA ILE A 86 -5.67 12.83 -2.17
C ILE A 86 -6.68 12.85 -1.02
N ARG A 87 -7.70 13.71 -1.13
CA ARG A 87 -8.82 13.72 -0.19
C ARG A 87 -9.94 12.82 -0.70
N MET A 88 -10.52 12.02 0.20
CA MET A 88 -11.59 11.08 -0.15
C MET A 88 -12.60 10.98 0.98
N LYS A 89 -13.84 10.61 0.66
CA LYS A 89 -14.83 10.19 1.66
C LYS A 89 -14.57 8.73 2.07
N SER A 90 -14.52 8.45 3.36
CA SER A 90 -14.43 7.10 3.94
C SER A 90 -15.35 7.00 5.15
N ARG A 91 -16.65 6.82 4.87
CA ARG A 91 -17.68 6.67 5.90
C ARG A 91 -17.38 5.51 6.85
N ASP A 92 -16.88 4.38 6.35
CA ASP A 92 -16.59 3.21 7.18
C ASP A 92 -15.50 3.51 8.22
N SER A 93 -14.44 4.24 7.85
CA SER A 93 -13.39 4.66 8.80
C SER A 93 -13.95 5.54 9.91
N TYR A 94 -14.90 6.42 9.59
CA TYR A 94 -15.61 7.23 10.58
C TYR A 94 -16.50 6.38 11.49
N LEU A 95 -17.31 5.48 10.91
CA LEU A 95 -18.26 4.66 11.66
C LEU A 95 -17.59 3.73 12.68
N VAL A 96 -16.39 3.23 12.37
CA VAL A 96 -15.61 2.38 13.29
C VAL A 96 -14.64 3.17 14.19
N GLY A 97 -14.70 4.51 14.16
CA GLY A 97 -13.91 5.37 15.04
C GLY A 97 -12.41 5.47 14.69
N VAL A 98 -12.01 5.09 13.47
CA VAL A 98 -10.63 5.26 12.99
C VAL A 98 -10.35 6.74 12.70
N THR A 99 -11.35 7.49 12.26
CA THR A 99 -11.24 8.92 11.96
C THR A 99 -12.35 9.73 12.62
N ALA A 100 -12.06 10.99 12.97
CA ALA A 100 -13.02 11.88 13.61
C ALA A 100 -14.13 12.40 12.67
N GLY A 101 -13.95 12.25 11.35
CA GLY A 101 -14.93 12.62 10.33
C GLY A 101 -14.89 11.67 9.14
N ASP A 102 -15.83 11.84 8.21
CA ASP A 102 -16.01 10.97 7.04
C ASP A 102 -15.08 11.32 5.87
N VAL A 103 -14.22 12.32 6.00
CA VAL A 103 -13.21 12.68 5.00
C VAL A 103 -11.82 12.32 5.53
N ILE A 104 -11.05 11.64 4.71
CA ILE A 104 -9.65 11.28 4.97
C ILE A 104 -8.73 11.97 3.97
N GLU A 105 -7.49 12.15 4.41
CA GLU A 105 -6.38 12.58 3.57
C GLU A 105 -5.42 11.39 3.41
N ILE A 106 -5.10 11.03 2.17
CA ILE A 106 -4.12 10.00 1.84
C ILE A 106 -2.90 10.69 1.26
N LYS A 107 -1.80 10.76 2.01
CA LYS A 107 -0.55 11.36 1.51
C LYS A 107 0.24 10.36 0.68
N LEU A 108 1.01 10.83 -0.30
CA LEU A 108 1.94 9.99 -1.04
C LEU A 108 2.89 9.23 -0.10
N ALA A 109 3.36 9.91 0.95
CA ALA A 109 4.20 9.29 1.98
C ALA A 109 3.52 8.11 2.70
N ASP A 110 2.20 8.12 2.89
CA ASP A 110 1.47 7.03 3.53
C ASP A 110 1.41 5.80 2.61
N VAL A 111 1.13 6.03 1.32
CA VAL A 111 1.12 4.96 0.32
C VAL A 111 2.51 4.33 0.18
N LEU A 112 3.57 5.14 0.22
CA LEU A 112 4.95 4.67 0.20
C LEU A 112 5.29 3.84 1.44
N LYS A 113 4.91 4.31 2.63
CA LYS A 113 5.10 3.53 3.88
C LYS A 113 4.39 2.18 3.83
N PHE A 114 3.16 2.14 3.32
CA PHE A 114 2.42 0.90 3.14
C PHE A 114 3.10 -0.04 2.14
N HIS A 115 3.57 0.52 1.02
CA HIS A 115 4.15 -0.26 -0.07
C HIS A 115 5.60 -0.72 0.22
N GLY A 116 6.36 0.04 1.00
CA GLY A 116 7.75 -0.25 1.36
C GLY A 116 8.75 0.65 0.63
N TYR A 117 9.39 0.14 -0.43
CA TYR A 117 10.63 0.74 -0.97
C TYR A 117 10.52 1.29 -2.41
N CYS A 118 9.53 0.86 -3.21
CA CYS A 118 9.41 1.19 -4.63
C CYS A 118 8.78 2.59 -4.86
N ALA A 119 9.55 3.65 -4.67
CA ALA A 119 9.00 5.01 -4.73
C ALA A 119 8.51 5.44 -6.13
N GLY A 120 9.20 5.04 -7.19
CA GLY A 120 8.83 5.39 -8.56
C GLY A 120 7.48 4.82 -8.99
N GLY A 121 7.24 3.52 -8.75
CA GLY A 121 5.97 2.89 -9.12
C GLY A 121 4.78 3.41 -8.29
N VAL A 122 4.99 3.70 -7.00
CA VAL A 122 3.96 4.27 -6.13
C VAL A 122 3.62 5.70 -6.53
N ALA A 123 4.62 6.56 -6.75
CA ALA A 123 4.40 7.94 -7.18
C ALA A 123 3.64 8.00 -8.53
N PHE A 124 4.00 7.12 -9.46
CA PHE A 124 3.32 7.00 -10.75
C PHE A 124 1.84 6.61 -10.59
N ALA A 125 1.54 5.61 -9.76
CA ALA A 125 0.17 5.20 -9.49
C ALA A 125 -0.64 6.24 -8.70
N PHE A 126 0.03 6.97 -7.79
CA PHE A 126 -0.58 8.09 -7.07
C PHE A 126 -1.03 9.19 -8.03
N ARG A 127 -0.16 9.57 -8.98
CA ARG A 127 -0.50 10.52 -10.04
C ARG A 127 -1.64 9.99 -10.92
N ALA A 128 -1.61 8.71 -11.30
CA ALA A 128 -2.68 8.09 -12.06
C ALA A 128 -4.05 8.22 -11.35
N ALA A 129 -4.08 7.99 -10.03
CA ALA A 129 -5.29 8.15 -9.24
C ALA A 129 -5.77 9.61 -9.17
N GLN A 130 -4.87 10.58 -8.97
CA GLN A 130 -5.22 12.00 -8.97
C GLN A 130 -5.91 12.41 -10.28
N GLU A 131 -5.34 12.01 -11.41
CA GLU A 131 -5.88 12.36 -12.73
C GLU A 131 -7.19 11.64 -13.03
N ALA A 132 -7.29 10.35 -12.69
CA ALA A 132 -8.53 9.61 -12.82
C ALA A 132 -9.66 10.25 -12.00
N PHE A 133 -9.36 10.65 -10.76
CA PHE A 133 -10.35 11.26 -9.89
C PHE A 133 -10.77 12.66 -10.35
N LYS A 134 -9.82 13.45 -10.86
CA LYS A 134 -10.11 14.73 -11.50
C LYS A 134 -11.09 14.58 -12.66
N VAL A 135 -10.92 13.56 -13.51
CA VAL A 135 -11.81 13.29 -14.64
C VAL A 135 -13.18 12.77 -14.19
N LEU A 136 -13.22 11.83 -13.25
CA LEU A 136 -14.47 11.18 -12.81
C LEU A 136 -15.34 12.07 -11.91
N TYR A 137 -14.71 12.84 -11.02
CA TYR A 137 -15.41 13.54 -9.94
C TYR A 137 -15.29 15.06 -10.02
N GLY A 138 -14.36 15.60 -10.81
CA GLY A 138 -14.10 17.04 -10.87
C GLY A 138 -13.75 17.60 -9.50
N ASN A 139 -14.66 18.39 -8.94
CA ASN A 139 -14.52 18.99 -7.60
C ASN A 139 -15.15 18.15 -6.48
N GLU A 140 -15.88 17.08 -6.81
CA GLU A 140 -16.46 16.20 -5.80
C GLU A 140 -15.39 15.26 -5.22
N LEU A 141 -15.50 14.97 -3.92
CA LEU A 141 -14.61 14.00 -3.30
C LEU A 141 -14.99 12.57 -3.69
N PRO A 142 -14.05 11.75 -4.19
CA PRO A 142 -14.30 10.34 -4.46
C PRO A 142 -14.63 9.59 -3.16
N VAL A 143 -15.45 8.54 -3.27
CA VAL A 143 -15.81 7.69 -2.12
C VAL A 143 -14.93 6.45 -2.12
N ARG A 144 -14.07 6.32 -1.09
CA ARG A 144 -13.22 5.15 -0.90
C ARG A 144 -14.08 3.88 -0.82
N GLN A 145 -13.58 2.78 -1.38
CA GLN A 145 -14.26 1.49 -1.59
C GLN A 145 -15.46 1.52 -2.56
N SER A 146 -15.82 2.66 -3.15
CA SER A 146 -16.82 2.74 -4.24
C SER A 146 -16.20 2.76 -5.63
N ILE A 147 -14.91 2.43 -5.74
CA ILE A 147 -14.13 2.51 -6.97
C ILE A 147 -13.57 1.13 -7.26
N LYS A 148 -13.87 0.60 -8.45
CA LYS A 148 -13.24 -0.59 -8.99
C LYS A 148 -12.01 -0.18 -9.79
N ILE A 149 -10.94 -0.94 -9.63
CA ILE A 149 -9.68 -0.78 -10.35
C ILE A 149 -9.43 -2.02 -11.19
N GLN A 150 -9.18 -1.82 -12.48
CA GLN A 150 -8.62 -2.86 -13.34
C GLN A 150 -7.25 -2.42 -13.80
N THR A 151 -6.21 -3.24 -13.63
CA THR A 151 -4.86 -2.83 -14.03
C THR A 151 -4.05 -3.96 -14.63
N SER A 152 -3.35 -3.66 -15.72
CA SER A 152 -2.35 -4.52 -16.34
C SER A 152 -0.97 -4.38 -15.69
N HIS A 153 -0.83 -3.50 -14.68
CA HIS A 153 0.43 -3.21 -13.99
C HIS A 153 0.42 -3.82 -12.59
N HIS A 154 0.79 -5.10 -12.50
CA HIS A 154 0.57 -5.95 -11.31
C HIS A 154 1.54 -5.68 -10.15
N CYS A 155 2.57 -4.84 -10.33
CA CYS A 155 3.59 -4.62 -9.31
C CYS A 155 3.24 -3.45 -8.36
N CYS A 156 4.12 -2.45 -8.25
CA CYS A 156 3.98 -1.37 -7.28
C CYS A 156 2.64 -0.61 -7.43
N GLN A 157 2.13 -0.51 -8.66
CA GLN A 157 0.93 0.24 -8.99
C GLN A 157 -0.34 -0.41 -8.44
N ALA A 158 -0.51 -1.73 -8.58
CA ALA A 158 -1.71 -2.42 -8.09
C ALA A 158 -1.89 -2.24 -6.57
N GLY A 159 -0.81 -2.43 -5.80
CA GLY A 159 -0.82 -2.23 -4.34
C GLY A 159 -1.08 -0.78 -3.93
N ALA A 160 -0.47 0.19 -4.63
CA ALA A 160 -0.70 1.61 -4.38
C ALA A 160 -2.17 2.01 -4.65
N LEU A 161 -2.72 1.60 -5.80
CA LEU A 161 -4.11 1.87 -6.17
C LEU A 161 -5.09 1.20 -5.21
N ALA A 162 -4.80 -0.02 -4.76
CA ALA A 162 -5.58 -0.73 -3.76
C ALA A 162 -5.65 0.03 -2.44
N TYR A 163 -4.53 0.54 -1.96
CA TYR A 163 -4.46 1.33 -0.74
C TYR A 163 -5.27 2.62 -0.85
N ILE A 164 -5.04 3.40 -1.92
CA ILE A 164 -5.70 4.69 -2.17
C ILE A 164 -7.22 4.49 -2.25
N THR A 165 -7.65 3.63 -3.18
CA THR A 165 -9.07 3.48 -3.52
C THR A 165 -9.84 2.61 -2.53
N GLY A 166 -9.14 1.80 -1.72
CA GLY A 166 -9.75 0.73 -0.95
C GLY A 166 -10.21 -0.46 -1.80
N ALA A 167 -9.83 -0.52 -3.08
CA ALA A 167 -10.08 -1.68 -3.94
C ALA A 167 -9.18 -2.84 -3.53
N ARG A 168 -9.78 -3.95 -3.08
CA ARG A 168 -9.08 -5.13 -2.59
C ARG A 168 -9.70 -6.39 -3.19
N SER A 169 -8.88 -7.41 -3.40
CA SER A 169 -9.39 -8.77 -3.49
C SER A 169 -9.96 -9.18 -2.12
N ASP A 170 -10.93 -10.10 -2.10
CA ASP A 170 -11.48 -10.61 -0.85
C ASP A 170 -10.38 -11.21 0.04
N PHE A 171 -10.28 -10.74 1.28
CA PHE A 171 -9.35 -11.24 2.31
C PHE A 171 -10.07 -12.06 3.39
N GLY A 172 -11.33 -12.45 3.17
CA GLY A 172 -12.10 -13.33 4.06
C GLY A 172 -12.70 -12.67 5.30
N ALA A 173 -12.51 -11.35 5.47
CA ALA A 173 -13.25 -10.54 6.42
C ALA A 173 -14.18 -9.62 5.61
N GLU A 174 -15.48 -9.62 5.96
CA GLU A 174 -16.54 -8.96 5.20
C GLU A 174 -16.22 -7.55 4.63
N ARG A 175 -16.93 -7.24 3.52
CA ARG A 175 -16.91 -5.98 2.75
C ARG A 175 -15.57 -5.65 2.08
N SER A 176 -15.08 -6.55 1.23
CA SER A 176 -14.33 -6.09 0.05
C SER A 176 -15.30 -5.55 -1.00
N VAL A 177 -15.65 -4.26 -0.90
CA VAL A 177 -16.59 -3.61 -1.83
C VAL A 177 -15.85 -2.89 -2.97
N GLY A 178 -14.53 -2.77 -2.91
CA GLY A 178 -13.75 -2.23 -4.02
C GLY A 178 -13.05 -3.38 -4.75
N ASP A 179 -13.32 -3.55 -6.04
CA ASP A 179 -12.77 -4.66 -6.81
C ASP A 179 -11.40 -4.25 -7.38
N LEU A 180 -10.31 -4.87 -6.92
CA LEU A 180 -9.03 -4.82 -7.62
C LEU A 180 -8.96 -6.02 -8.55
N VAL A 181 -8.92 -5.78 -9.87
CA VAL A 181 -8.82 -6.81 -10.89
C VAL A 181 -7.50 -6.64 -11.62
N LEU A 182 -6.64 -7.66 -11.54
CA LEU A 182 -5.45 -7.75 -12.38
C LEU A 182 -5.90 -8.26 -13.76
N ILE A 183 -5.73 -7.42 -14.78
CA ILE A 183 -6.01 -7.78 -16.18
C ILE A 183 -4.70 -8.12 -16.90
N PRO A 184 -4.74 -8.80 -18.06
CA PRO A 184 -3.53 -9.23 -18.73
C PRO A 184 -2.54 -8.07 -19.04
N PRO A 185 -1.21 -8.26 -18.88
CA PRO A 185 -0.21 -7.20 -19.08
C PRO A 185 -0.25 -6.52 -20.46
N GLU A 186 -0.63 -7.24 -21.51
CA GLU A 186 -0.72 -6.78 -22.90
C GLU A 186 -1.77 -5.68 -23.12
N GLU A 187 -2.73 -5.55 -22.20
CA GLU A 187 -3.77 -4.51 -22.23
C GLU A 187 -3.22 -3.11 -21.94
N LYS A 188 -2.06 -3.02 -21.27
CA LYS A 188 -1.28 -1.78 -21.00
C LYS A 188 -2.16 -0.60 -20.55
N LYS A 189 -3.06 -0.84 -19.59
CA LYS A 189 -4.05 0.13 -19.13
C LYS A 189 -4.35 0.00 -17.64
N ILE A 190 -4.84 1.10 -17.09
CA ILE A 190 -5.41 1.21 -15.75
C ILE A 190 -6.81 1.79 -15.92
N VAL A 191 -7.83 1.09 -15.47
CA VAL A 191 -9.23 1.53 -15.58
C VAL A 191 -9.77 1.79 -14.19
N PHE A 192 -10.30 2.99 -13.99
CA PHE A 192 -11.02 3.40 -12.79
C PHE A 192 -12.51 3.45 -13.12
N ILE A 193 -13.30 2.68 -12.38
CA ILE A 193 -14.75 2.57 -12.59
C ILE A 193 -15.45 3.03 -11.31
N ASP A 194 -16.28 4.06 -11.39
CA ASP A 194 -17.14 4.46 -10.28
C ASP A 194 -18.34 3.52 -10.19
N LYS A 195 -18.46 2.82 -9.06
CA LYS A 195 -19.54 1.84 -8.85
C LYS A 195 -20.91 2.49 -8.65
N LYS A 196 -20.96 3.81 -8.47
CA LYS A 196 -22.19 4.59 -8.29
C LYS A 196 -22.71 5.21 -9.59
N GLY A 197 -22.07 4.94 -10.72
CA GLY A 197 -22.57 5.30 -12.04
C GLY A 197 -22.01 6.60 -12.63
N LYS A 198 -20.94 7.19 -12.09
CA LYS A 198 -20.25 8.33 -12.73
C LYS A 198 -19.43 7.95 -13.98
N GLY A 199 -19.41 6.66 -14.33
CA GLY A 199 -18.75 6.12 -15.52
C GLY A 199 -17.37 5.54 -15.21
N GLN A 200 -16.52 5.51 -16.23
CA GLN A 200 -15.16 5.00 -16.12
C GLN A 200 -14.15 5.88 -16.86
N VAL A 201 -12.91 5.84 -16.40
CA VAL A 201 -11.78 6.48 -17.06
C VAL A 201 -10.66 5.45 -17.22
N THR A 202 -10.07 5.42 -18.41
CA THR A 202 -8.93 4.59 -18.74
C THR A 202 -7.69 5.48 -18.83
N LEU A 203 -6.66 5.13 -18.10
CA LEU A 203 -5.32 5.69 -18.24
C LEU A 203 -4.46 4.65 -18.94
N ARG A 204 -3.83 5.02 -20.05
CA ARG A 204 -2.82 4.23 -20.74
C ARG A 204 -1.45 4.80 -20.43
N PRO A 205 -0.66 4.16 -19.56
CA PRO A 205 0.71 4.59 -19.28
C PRO A 205 1.55 4.59 -20.56
N LEU A 206 2.32 5.65 -20.76
CA LEU A 206 3.25 5.75 -21.90
C LEU A 206 4.53 4.93 -21.68
N PHE A 207 4.78 4.53 -20.43
CA PHE A 207 5.87 3.65 -20.02
C PHE A 207 5.48 2.92 -18.73
N ASN A 208 6.24 1.87 -18.38
CA ASN A 208 6.10 1.18 -17.10
C ASN A 208 7.31 1.47 -16.19
N PRO A 209 7.13 2.14 -15.04
CA PRO A 209 8.22 2.38 -14.08
C PRO A 209 8.99 1.10 -13.68
N HIS A 210 8.34 -0.07 -13.74
CA HIS A 210 9.01 -1.35 -13.46
C HIS A 210 10.21 -1.59 -14.36
N ASP A 211 10.12 -1.25 -15.65
CA ASP A 211 11.17 -1.51 -16.63
C ASP A 211 12.43 -0.70 -16.32
N THR A 212 12.25 0.51 -15.78
CA THR A 212 13.34 1.37 -15.30
C THR A 212 13.95 0.86 -14.00
N PHE A 213 13.12 0.51 -13.01
CA PHE A 213 13.60 0.30 -11.63
C PHE A 213 13.99 -1.13 -11.31
N LYS A 214 13.40 -2.15 -11.97
CA LYS A 214 13.76 -3.57 -11.75
C LYS A 214 15.28 -3.81 -11.86
N PRO A 215 15.99 -3.41 -12.93
CA PRO A 215 17.43 -3.67 -13.03
C PRO A 215 18.23 -2.90 -11.97
N LEU A 216 17.81 -1.69 -11.59
CA LEU A 216 18.46 -0.90 -10.55
C LEU A 216 18.35 -1.59 -9.18
N PHE A 217 17.16 -2.09 -8.84
CA PHE A 217 16.92 -2.82 -7.60
C PHE A 217 17.67 -4.15 -7.54
N GLN A 218 17.66 -4.91 -8.63
CA GLN A 218 18.43 -6.16 -8.72
C GLN A 218 19.93 -5.93 -8.55
N ARG A 219 20.45 -4.79 -9.04
CA ARG A 219 21.85 -4.43 -8.87
C ARG A 219 22.18 -4.01 -7.46
N VAL A 220 21.42 -3.09 -6.85
CA VAL A 220 21.74 -2.57 -5.50
C VAL A 220 21.68 -3.65 -4.42
N ILE A 221 20.82 -4.65 -4.57
CA ILE A 221 20.76 -5.81 -3.67
C ILE A 221 22.08 -6.60 -3.67
N LYS A 222 22.83 -6.58 -4.79
CA LYS A 222 24.12 -7.28 -4.94
C LYS A 222 25.33 -6.36 -4.72
N GLN A 223 25.12 -5.05 -4.84
CA GLN A 223 26.15 -4.01 -4.87
C GLN A 223 25.62 -2.79 -4.10
N GLU A 224 25.78 -2.78 -2.78
CA GLU A 224 25.25 -1.72 -1.91
C GLU A 224 25.82 -0.34 -2.23
N ASP A 225 27.06 -0.28 -2.73
CA ASP A 225 27.72 0.94 -3.22
C ASP A 225 26.99 1.58 -4.42
N PHE A 226 26.10 0.84 -5.08
CA PHE A 226 25.23 1.36 -6.13
C PHE A 226 24.03 2.15 -5.58
N ALA A 227 23.76 2.11 -4.27
CA ALA A 227 22.60 2.74 -3.65
C ALA A 227 22.44 4.25 -3.92
N PRO A 228 23.51 5.08 -3.93
CA PRO A 228 23.39 6.50 -4.29
C PRO A 228 22.77 6.73 -5.68
N LYS A 229 23.13 5.90 -6.67
CA LYS A 229 22.57 6.01 -8.03
C LYS A 229 21.09 5.63 -8.06
N VAL A 230 20.69 4.61 -7.31
CA VAL A 230 19.27 4.22 -7.19
C VAL A 230 18.47 5.33 -6.52
N ARG A 231 18.99 5.92 -5.44
CA ARG A 231 18.34 7.03 -4.74
C ARG A 231 18.17 8.25 -5.64
N GLN A 232 19.20 8.61 -6.40
CA GLN A 232 19.12 9.70 -7.37
C GLN A 232 18.03 9.45 -8.42
N ALA A 233 18.04 8.27 -9.06
CA ALA A 233 17.06 7.92 -10.08
C ALA A 233 15.62 7.92 -9.53
N LEU A 234 15.43 7.41 -8.31
CA LEU A 234 14.13 7.48 -7.63
C LEU A 234 13.71 8.91 -7.32
N HIS A 235 14.63 9.76 -6.86
CA HIS A 235 14.33 11.15 -6.56
C HIS A 235 13.86 11.89 -7.81
N GLU A 236 14.62 11.80 -8.90
CA GLU A 236 14.28 12.43 -10.18
C GLU A 236 12.91 11.95 -10.69
N ALA A 237 12.68 10.64 -10.70
CA ALA A 237 11.42 10.08 -11.15
C ALA A 237 10.22 10.45 -10.27
N VAL A 238 10.38 10.47 -8.94
CA VAL A 238 9.30 10.90 -8.04
C VAL A 238 8.93 12.35 -8.32
N GLN A 239 9.92 13.24 -8.48
CA GLN A 239 9.64 14.65 -8.80
C GLN A 239 8.96 14.78 -10.16
N GLU A 240 9.42 14.05 -11.18
CA GLU A 240 8.83 14.06 -12.52
C GLU A 240 7.40 13.50 -12.54
N TYR A 241 7.15 12.37 -11.90
CA TYR A 241 5.82 11.74 -11.93
C TYR A 241 4.79 12.55 -11.16
N VAL A 242 5.20 13.21 -10.06
CA VAL A 242 4.29 14.02 -9.25
C VAL A 242 4.04 15.39 -9.88
N ASN A 243 5.05 16.05 -10.43
CA ASN A 243 4.96 17.45 -10.84
C ASN A 243 4.96 17.67 -12.37
N GLY A 244 5.34 16.65 -13.14
CA GLY A 244 5.46 16.74 -14.58
C GLY A 244 4.11 16.85 -15.31
N PRO A 245 4.17 17.19 -16.61
CA PRO A 245 2.99 17.21 -17.48
C PRO A 245 2.38 15.81 -17.61
N VAL A 246 1.06 15.73 -17.45
CA VAL A 246 0.33 14.45 -17.41
C VAL A 246 0.43 13.68 -18.72
N GLU A 247 0.47 14.39 -19.84
CA GLU A 247 0.58 13.87 -21.20
C GLU A 247 1.91 13.17 -21.49
N LYS A 248 2.92 13.33 -20.62
CA LYS A 248 4.16 12.53 -20.68
C LYS A 248 4.04 11.20 -19.93
N LEU A 249 3.04 11.06 -19.07
CA LEU A 249 2.85 9.89 -18.22
C LEU A 249 1.74 9.00 -18.74
N PHE A 250 0.63 9.60 -19.19
CA PHE A 250 -0.60 8.89 -19.54
C PHE A 250 -1.28 9.49 -20.76
N GLN A 251 -1.86 8.63 -21.60
CA GLN A 251 -3.02 8.98 -22.40
C GLN A 251 -4.29 8.70 -21.58
N ILE A 252 -5.20 9.67 -21.49
CA ILE A 252 -6.42 9.58 -20.68
C ILE A 252 -7.63 9.52 -21.60
N GLU A 253 -8.46 8.48 -21.42
CA GLU A 253 -9.65 8.20 -22.22
C GLU A 253 -10.87 8.13 -21.29
N ARG A 254 -11.92 8.90 -21.60
CA ARG A 254 -13.21 8.81 -20.92
C ARG A 254 -14.16 7.96 -21.77
N ALA A 255 -14.82 6.99 -21.15
CA ALA A 255 -15.88 6.20 -21.77
C ALA A 255 -17.26 6.64 -21.26
#